data_AF-A0A9D5IKU4-F1
#
_entry.id   AF-A0A9D5IKU4-F1
#
_cell.length_a   1.000
_cell.length_b   1.000
_cell.length_c   1.000
_cell.angle_alpha   90.00
_cell.angle_beta   90.00
_cell.angle_gamma   90.00
#
_symmetry.space_group_name_H-M   'P 1'
#
loop_
_entity.id
_entity.type
_entity.pdbx_description
1 polymer ?
#
loop_
_entity_poly.entity_id
_entity_poly.type
_entity_poly.pdbx_seq_one_letter_code
_entity_poly.pdbx_strand_id
1 'polypeptide(L)'
;MKTIKRVIATALIPCMAFAGVPLTAQAAMVSTEQAMVTPAGNADREQVSAFFSRADVQTALQAQGVDANAAIERVQAMSDVEVAQLADRVDQAPAGAGVVGVLFTVFLILLVTDILGLTSVFPFTRSIR
;
A
#
# COMPACT_ATOMS: atom_id res chain seq x y z
N MET A 1 -26.49 38.70 48.79
CA MET A 1 -26.83 38.36 47.38
C MET A 1 -26.33 39.37 46.34
N LYS A 2 -26.36 40.70 46.59
CA LYS A 2 -25.88 41.71 45.62
C LYS A 2 -24.37 41.65 45.35
N THR A 3 -23.56 41.37 46.38
CA THR A 3 -22.08 41.29 46.26
C THR A 3 -21.62 40.09 45.45
N ILE A 4 -22.26 38.93 45.63
CA ILE A 4 -21.97 37.70 44.85
C ILE A 4 -22.28 37.91 43.36
N LYS A 5 -23.43 38.51 43.03
CA LYS A 5 -23.77 38.84 41.64
C LYS A 5 -22.76 39.81 41.01
N ARG A 6 -22.23 40.75 41.82
CA ARG A 6 -21.24 41.74 41.36
C ARG A 6 -19.89 41.08 41.06
N VAL A 7 -19.43 40.17 41.91
CA VAL A 7 -18.18 39.41 41.70
C VAL A 7 -18.27 38.49 40.48
N ILE A 8 -19.39 37.80 40.30
CA ILE A 8 -19.63 36.95 39.12
C ILE A 8 -19.63 37.80 37.84
N ALA A 9 -20.34 38.94 37.85
CA ALA A 9 -20.40 39.84 36.70
C ALA A 9 -19.01 40.43 36.35
N THR A 10 -18.23 40.83 37.35
CA THR A 10 -16.87 41.37 37.11
C THR A 10 -15.89 40.32 36.60
N ALA A 11 -16.08 39.04 36.95
CA ALA A 11 -15.24 37.95 36.44
C ALA A 11 -15.65 37.52 35.01
N LEU A 12 -16.94 37.62 34.66
CA LEU A 12 -17.45 37.17 33.36
C LEU A 12 -17.05 38.10 32.21
N ILE A 13 -16.98 39.42 32.46
CA ILE A 13 -16.67 40.44 31.45
C ILE A 13 -15.28 40.23 30.79
N PRO A 14 -14.17 40.07 31.54
CA PRO A 14 -12.86 39.83 30.93
C PRO A 14 -12.77 38.45 30.25
N CYS A 15 -13.52 37.45 30.74
CA CYS A 15 -13.60 36.13 30.09
C CYS A 15 -14.30 36.22 28.72
N MET A 16 -15.41 36.98 28.68
CA MET A 16 -16.10 37.49 27.47
C MET A 16 -15.14 38.09 26.44
N ALA A 17 -14.34 39.06 26.90
CA ALA A 17 -13.45 39.83 26.05
C ALA A 17 -12.27 39.01 25.50
N PHE A 18 -11.76 38.05 26.27
CA PHE A 18 -10.64 37.21 25.83
C PHE A 18 -11.06 36.13 24.82
N ALA A 19 -12.32 35.68 24.86
CA ALA A 19 -12.87 34.74 23.88
C ALA A 19 -13.12 35.37 22.50
N GLY A 20 -13.13 36.70 22.39
CA GLY A 20 -13.35 37.45 21.15
C GLY A 20 -12.09 37.74 20.34
N VAL A 21 -10.90 37.28 20.78
CA VAL A 21 -9.68 37.41 19.97
C VAL A 21 -9.86 36.51 18.75
N PRO A 22 -9.84 37.04 17.51
CA PRO A 22 -9.93 36.21 16.33
C PRO A 22 -8.72 35.28 16.35
N LEU A 23 -8.95 33.98 16.59
CA LEU A 23 -8.01 32.94 16.26
C LEU A 23 -7.70 33.15 14.78
N THR A 24 -6.49 33.63 14.48
CA THR A 24 -6.01 33.71 13.11
C THR A 24 -6.02 32.28 12.60
N ALA A 25 -7.06 31.92 11.86
CA ALA A 25 -7.10 30.66 11.14
C ALA A 25 -5.87 30.69 10.23
N GLN A 26 -4.89 29.86 10.54
CA GLN A 26 -3.73 29.65 9.69
C GLN A 26 -4.23 28.90 8.45
N ALA A 27 -4.87 29.64 7.54
CA ALA A 27 -5.09 29.22 6.17
C ALA A 27 -3.72 29.35 5.47
N ALA A 28 -2.82 28.42 5.79
CA ALA A 28 -1.68 28.18 4.92
C ALA A 28 -2.25 27.76 3.57
N MET A 29 -1.86 28.44 2.48
CA MET A 29 -2.13 27.92 1.16
C MET A 29 -1.41 26.58 1.06
N VAL A 30 -2.16 25.49 1.16
CA VAL A 30 -1.65 24.17 0.81
C VAL A 30 -1.49 24.21 -0.69
N SER A 31 -0.24 24.36 -1.14
CA SER A 31 0.11 24.11 -2.53
C SER A 31 -0.32 22.69 -2.87
N THR A 32 -0.85 22.45 -4.07
CA THR A 32 -1.24 21.10 -4.53
C THR A 32 -0.12 20.08 -4.30
N GLU A 33 1.12 20.55 -4.38
CA GLU A 33 2.38 19.85 -4.08
C GLU A 33 2.43 19.28 -2.65
N GLN A 34 1.98 20.03 -1.65
CA GLN A 34 1.97 19.64 -0.23
C GLN A 34 0.79 18.74 0.13
N ALA A 35 -0.27 18.72 -0.68
CA ALA A 35 -1.35 17.75 -0.57
C ALA A 35 -1.02 16.41 -1.24
N MET A 36 -0.06 16.39 -2.18
CA MET A 36 0.32 15.19 -2.92
C MET A 36 1.09 14.19 -2.06
N VAL A 37 2.05 14.65 -1.24
CA VAL A 37 2.82 13.79 -0.33
C VAL A 37 1.95 13.35 0.85
N THR A 38 1.12 12.35 0.57
CA THR A 38 0.28 11.68 1.55
C THR A 38 1.00 10.45 2.09
N PRO A 39 0.74 10.05 3.34
CA PRO A 39 1.24 8.79 3.90
C PRO A 39 0.96 7.57 3.00
N ALA A 40 -0.13 7.63 2.22
CA ALA A 40 -0.49 6.62 1.22
C ALA A 40 0.57 6.46 0.12
N GLY A 41 1.08 7.56 -0.45
CA GLY A 41 2.10 7.49 -1.52
C GLY A 41 3.40 6.84 -1.07
N ASN A 42 3.78 6.97 0.20
CA ASN A 42 4.94 6.27 0.75
C ASN A 42 4.71 4.76 0.87
N ALA A 43 3.51 4.34 1.25
CA ALA A 43 3.15 2.92 1.33
C ALA A 43 3.15 2.26 -0.06
N ASP A 44 2.61 2.95 -1.07
CA ASP A 44 2.61 2.46 -2.45
C ASP A 44 4.04 2.33 -3.00
N ARG A 45 4.92 3.30 -2.70
CA ARG A 45 6.35 3.21 -3.06
C ARG A 45 7.03 2.03 -2.39
N GLU A 46 6.76 1.80 -1.11
CA GLU A 46 7.33 0.68 -0.36
C GLU A 46 6.87 -0.66 -0.96
N GLN A 47 5.58 -0.80 -1.26
CA GLN A 47 5.00 -1.98 -1.90
C GLN A 47 5.64 -2.27 -3.26
N VAL A 48 5.74 -1.26 -4.14
CA VAL A 48 6.35 -1.41 -5.46
C VAL A 48 7.84 -1.75 -5.33
N SER A 49 8.56 -1.13 -4.39
CA SER A 49 9.97 -1.43 -4.14
C SER A 49 10.17 -2.86 -3.63
N ALA A 50 9.29 -3.34 -2.75
CA ALA A 50 9.30 -4.71 -2.25
C ALA A 50 9.07 -5.70 -3.38
N PHE A 51 8.15 -5.42 -4.32
CA PHE A 51 7.96 -6.24 -5.50
C PHE A 51 9.22 -6.34 -6.37
N PHE A 52 9.87 -5.21 -6.67
CA PHE A 52 11.12 -5.20 -7.45
C PHE A 52 12.30 -5.86 -6.72
N SER A 53 12.26 -5.92 -5.39
CA SER A 53 13.29 -6.60 -4.59
C SER A 53 13.22 -8.13 -4.68
N ARG A 54 12.13 -8.72 -5.21
CA ARG A 54 11.99 -10.17 -5.30
C ARG A 54 12.95 -10.77 -6.33
N ALA A 55 13.60 -11.88 -6.00
CA ALA A 55 14.64 -12.49 -6.84
C ALA A 55 14.14 -12.91 -8.24
N ASP A 56 12.91 -13.41 -8.34
CA ASP A 56 12.29 -13.78 -9.61
C ASP A 56 11.99 -12.55 -10.48
N VAL A 57 11.54 -11.46 -9.87
CA VAL A 57 11.31 -10.17 -10.55
C VAL A 57 12.63 -9.55 -11.02
N GLN A 58 13.67 -9.55 -10.18
CA GLN A 58 15.00 -9.07 -10.57
C GLN A 58 15.56 -9.85 -11.77
N THR A 59 15.43 -11.19 -11.74
CA THR A 59 15.87 -12.05 -12.84
C THR A 59 15.11 -11.73 -14.13
N ALA A 60 13.79 -11.54 -14.03
CA ALA A 60 12.96 -11.17 -15.18
C ALA A 60 13.32 -9.78 -15.73
N LEU A 61 13.58 -8.79 -14.88
CA LEU A 61 14.03 -7.46 -15.28
C LEU A 61 15.39 -7.51 -15.98
N GLN A 62 16.35 -8.26 -15.42
CA GLN A 62 17.66 -8.45 -16.02
C GLN A 62 17.58 -9.15 -17.37
N ALA A 63 16.69 -10.14 -17.53
CA ALA A 63 16.43 -10.80 -18.81
C ALA A 63 15.88 -9.82 -19.87
N GLN A 64 15.22 -8.75 -19.45
CA GLN A 64 14.77 -7.64 -20.30
C GLN A 64 15.81 -6.50 -20.42
N GLY A 65 17.00 -6.66 -19.85
CA GLY A 65 18.07 -5.65 -19.86
C GLY A 65 17.85 -4.47 -18.92
N VAL A 66 16.96 -4.60 -17.93
CA VAL A 66 16.66 -3.55 -16.95
C VAL A 66 17.31 -3.89 -15.61
N ASP A 67 18.09 -2.95 -15.07
CA ASP A 67 18.62 -3.07 -13.72
C ASP A 67 17.54 -2.75 -12.67
N ALA A 68 17.48 -3.54 -11.60
CA ALA A 68 16.46 -3.41 -10.57
C ALA A 68 16.62 -2.12 -9.75
N ASN A 69 17.85 -1.68 -9.48
CA ASN A 69 18.08 -0.43 -8.75
C ASN A 69 17.66 0.78 -9.58
N ALA A 70 17.96 0.77 -10.89
CA ALA A 70 17.50 1.80 -11.82
C ALA A 70 15.96 1.86 -11.91
N ALA A 71 15.27 0.72 -11.80
CA ALA A 71 13.80 0.68 -11.75
C ALA A 71 13.27 1.31 -10.46
N ILE A 72 13.87 1.00 -9.30
CA ILE A 72 13.50 1.60 -8.01
C ILE A 72 13.73 3.12 -8.01
N GLU A 73 14.84 3.59 -8.56
CA GLU A 73 15.12 5.03 -8.67
C GLU A 73 14.03 5.77 -9.47
N ARG A 74 13.53 5.15 -10.56
CA ARG A 74 12.40 5.71 -11.31
C ARG A 74 11.11 5.74 -10.50
N VAL A 75 10.84 4.72 -9.68
CA VAL A 75 9.68 4.74 -8.77
C VAL A 75 9.80 5.87 -7.76
N GLN A 76 11.00 6.17 -7.26
CA GLN A 76 11.21 7.30 -6.35
C GLN A 76 11.03 8.65 -7.05
N ALA A 77 11.30 8.75 -8.34
CA ALA A 77 11.11 9.96 -9.13
C ALA A 77 9.66 10.18 -9.63
N MET A 78 8.79 9.16 -9.58
CA MET A 78 7.38 9.28 -9.98
C MET A 78 6.58 10.14 -9.00
N SER A 79 5.48 10.73 -9.49
CA SER A 79 4.47 11.35 -8.63
C SER A 79 3.67 10.30 -7.85
N ASP A 80 3.03 10.70 -6.75
CA ASP A 80 2.29 9.76 -5.90
C ASP A 80 1.12 9.09 -6.65
N VAL A 81 0.49 9.80 -7.58
CA VAL A 81 -0.59 9.25 -8.43
C VAL A 81 -0.05 8.17 -9.39
N GLU A 82 1.12 8.39 -9.97
CA GLU A 82 1.74 7.42 -10.87
C GLU A 82 2.20 6.16 -10.11
N VAL A 83 2.74 6.33 -8.90
CA VAL A 83 3.11 5.19 -8.06
C VAL A 83 1.89 4.41 -7.61
N ALA A 84 0.80 5.06 -7.22
CA ALA A 84 -0.45 4.38 -6.86
C ALA A 84 -0.99 3.52 -8.01
N GLN A 85 -1.01 4.07 -9.23
CA GLN A 85 -1.40 3.30 -10.42
C GLN A 85 -0.46 2.12 -10.72
N LEU A 86 0.83 2.27 -10.40
CA LEU A 86 1.80 1.20 -10.57
C LEU A 86 1.63 0.11 -9.50
N ALA A 87 1.37 0.49 -8.24
CA ALA A 87 1.07 -0.43 -7.15
C ALA A 87 -0.15 -1.31 -7.49
N ASP A 88 -1.23 -0.70 -7.99
CA ASP A 88 -2.43 -1.44 -8.44
C ASP A 88 -2.11 -2.50 -9.51
N ARG A 89 -1.21 -2.18 -10.44
CA ARG A 89 -0.78 -3.12 -11.49
C ARG A 89 0.12 -4.22 -10.95
N VAL A 90 0.98 -3.88 -9.99
CA VAL A 90 1.86 -4.84 -9.30
C VAL A 90 1.03 -5.85 -8.51
N ASP A 91 -0.06 -5.43 -7.87
CA ASP A 91 -0.98 -6.32 -7.16
C ASP A 91 -1.74 -7.26 -8.10
N GLN A 92 -2.09 -6.79 -9.30
CA GLN A 92 -2.73 -7.62 -10.32
C GLN A 92 -1.75 -8.52 -11.06
N ALA A 93 -0.45 -8.24 -10.98
CA ALA A 93 0.56 -9.07 -11.60
C ALA A 93 0.64 -10.40 -10.85
N PRO A 94 0.44 -11.55 -11.51
CA PRO A 94 0.43 -12.83 -10.84
C PRO A 94 1.83 -13.16 -10.30
N ALA A 95 2.03 -12.84 -9.02
CA ALA A 95 3.22 -13.20 -8.27
C ALA A 95 3.27 -14.72 -8.16
N GLY A 96 4.21 -15.34 -8.90
CA GLY A 96 4.38 -16.79 -8.93
C GLY A 96 4.02 -17.45 -10.25
N ALA A 97 3.60 -16.73 -11.29
CA ALA A 97 3.43 -17.29 -12.65
C ALA A 97 4.75 -17.63 -13.38
N GLY A 98 5.84 -17.88 -12.63
CA GLY A 98 7.07 -18.43 -13.17
C GLY A 98 6.98 -19.94 -13.40
N VAL A 99 8.05 -20.51 -13.96
CA VAL A 99 8.15 -21.97 -14.20
C VAL A 99 7.81 -22.79 -12.96
N VAL A 100 8.24 -22.33 -11.77
CA VAL A 100 7.94 -23.01 -10.49
C VAL A 100 6.45 -23.02 -10.19
N GLY A 101 5.73 -21.91 -10.38
CA GLY A 101 4.29 -21.88 -10.14
C GLY A 101 3.52 -22.70 -11.17
N VAL A 102 3.92 -22.67 -12.44
CA VAL A 102 3.32 -23.54 -13.47
C VAL A 102 3.50 -25.01 -13.11
N LEU A 103 4.71 -25.42 -12.74
CA LEU A 103 4.99 -26.79 -12.32
C LEU A 103 4.18 -27.18 -11.07
N PHE A 104 4.06 -26.27 -10.10
CA PHE A 104 3.27 -26.50 -8.89
C PHE A 104 1.77 -26.62 -9.18
N THR A 105 1.22 -25.78 -10.06
CA THR A 105 -0.18 -25.86 -10.50
C THR A 105 -0.44 -27.17 -11.24
N VAL A 106 0.43 -27.56 -12.17
CA VAL A 106 0.33 -28.85 -12.87
C VAL A 106 0.40 -30.01 -11.87
N PHE A 107 1.32 -29.94 -10.91
CA PHE A 107 1.43 -30.92 -9.83
C PHE A 107 0.12 -31.03 -9.03
N LEU A 108 -0.49 -29.92 -8.63
CA LEU A 108 -1.76 -29.91 -7.90
C LEU A 108 -2.92 -30.53 -8.71
N ILE A 109 -3.02 -30.18 -10.00
CA ILE A 109 -4.05 -30.74 -10.89
C ILE A 109 -3.86 -32.26 -11.00
N LEU A 110 -2.64 -32.72 -11.23
CA LEU A 110 -2.33 -34.14 -11.30
C LEU A 110 -2.58 -34.85 -9.96
N LEU A 111 -2.23 -34.22 -8.84
CA LEU A 111 -2.44 -34.78 -7.50
C LEU A 111 -3.93 -34.99 -7.21
N VAL A 112 -4.77 -33.99 -7.51
CA VAL A 112 -6.23 -34.08 -7.30
C VAL A 112 -6.83 -35.15 -8.22
N THR A 113 -6.45 -35.19 -9.49
CA THR A 113 -6.96 -36.21 -10.43
C THR A 113 -6.52 -37.63 -10.06
N ASP A 114 -5.36 -37.80 -9.44
CA ASP A 114 -4.86 -39.09 -8.95
C ASP A 114 -5.67 -39.58 -7.72
N ILE A 115 -5.93 -38.69 -6.75
CA ILE A 115 -6.78 -38.99 -5.57
C ILE A 115 -8.21 -39.38 -6.00
N LEU A 116 -8.75 -38.71 -7.02
CA LEU A 116 -10.06 -39.04 -7.59
C LEU A 116 -10.07 -40.34 -8.41
N GLY A 117 -8.90 -40.93 -8.70
CA GLY A 117 -8.77 -42.15 -9.50
C GLY A 117 -8.98 -41.96 -11.00
N LEU A 118 -8.83 -40.72 -11.49
CA LEU A 118 -8.86 -40.41 -12.93
C LEU A 118 -7.48 -40.64 -13.59
N THR A 119 -6.40 -40.55 -12.81
CA THR A 119 -5.02 -40.76 -13.24
C THR A 119 -4.25 -41.59 -12.20
N SER A 120 -3.08 -42.13 -12.56
CA SER A 120 -2.17 -42.84 -11.65
C SER A 120 -0.73 -42.44 -11.94
N VAL A 121 -0.40 -41.18 -11.65
CA VAL A 121 0.91 -40.57 -11.95
C VAL A 121 1.83 -40.64 -10.73
N PHE A 122 1.27 -40.51 -9.52
CA PHE A 122 2.01 -40.48 -8.27
C PHE A 122 1.88 -41.82 -7.53
N PRO A 123 2.98 -42.51 -7.21
CA PRO A 123 2.93 -43.82 -6.55
C PRO A 123 2.58 -43.75 -5.05
N PHE A 124 2.49 -42.54 -4.49
CA PHE A 124 2.21 -42.29 -3.08
C PHE A 124 0.76 -41.85 -2.81
N THR A 125 -0.03 -41.55 -3.85
CA THR A 125 -1.45 -41.26 -3.71
C THR A 125 -2.23 -42.57 -3.61
N ARG A 126 -3.16 -42.64 -2.66
CA ARG A 126 -4.16 -43.70 -2.60
C ARG A 126 -5.44 -43.14 -3.18
N SER A 127 -5.87 -43.66 -4.33
CA SER A 127 -7.17 -43.33 -4.90
C SER A 127 -8.28 -43.68 -3.91
N ILE A 128 -9.32 -42.85 -3.85
CA ILE A 128 -10.50 -43.05 -2.99
C ILE A 128 -11.40 -44.20 -3.48
N ARG A 129 -11.19 -44.69 -4.71
CA ARG A 129 -12.01 -45.73 -5.33
C ARG A 129 -11.58 -47.16 -4.96
#